data_AF-A0AA40KW83-F1
#
_entry.id   AF-A0AA40KW83-F1
#
_cell.length_a   1.000
_cell.length_b   1.000
_cell.length_c   1.000
_cell.angle_alpha   90.00
_cell.angle_beta   90.00
_cell.angle_gamma   90.00
#
_symmetry.space_group_name_H-M   'P 1'
#
loop_
_entity.id
_entity.type
_entity.pdbx_description
1 polymer ?
#
loop_
_entity_poly.entity_id
_entity_poly.type
_entity_poly.pdbx_seq_one_letter_code
_entity_poly.pdbx_strand_id
1 'polypeptide(L)'
;METELLLRTICDHSFQFYGLRELNGKRYISDKVPGSIIVSTSADGLWGKRLSDLCHYYLDEIGEVSLYQQWQQWCNDNDKFPDLTNIICRSVHGILRDCRSMKNMEKYESPFKIYNAKVKITAAYDKYGKRE
;
A
#
# COMPACT_ATOMS: atom_id res chain seq x y z
N MET A 1 -0.34 -14.77 -12.93
CA MET A 1 1.14 -14.68 -12.80
C MET A 1 1.54 -14.54 -11.34
N GLU A 2 2.77 -14.90 -10.95
CA GLU A 2 3.23 -14.78 -9.55
C GLU A 2 3.16 -13.34 -9.02
N THR A 3 3.47 -12.35 -9.85
CA THR A 3 3.38 -10.92 -9.54
C THR A 3 1.95 -10.45 -9.24
N GLU A 4 0.96 -10.90 -10.01
CA GLU A 4 -0.45 -10.56 -9.77
C GLU A 4 -0.90 -11.10 -8.42
N LEU A 5 -0.58 -12.36 -8.13
CA LEU A 5 -0.92 -12.99 -6.86
C LEU A 5 -0.28 -12.24 -5.67
N LEU A 6 0.99 -11.85 -5.81
CA LEU A 6 1.70 -11.09 -4.78
C LEU A 6 1.00 -9.75 -4.48
N LEU A 7 0.71 -8.95 -5.52
CA LEU A 7 0.10 -7.63 -5.34
C LEU A 7 -1.34 -7.72 -4.83
N ARG A 8 -2.11 -8.71 -5.28
CA ARG A 8 -3.48 -8.94 -4.78
C ARG A 8 -3.47 -9.35 -3.30
N THR A 9 -2.56 -10.25 -2.91
CA THR A 9 -2.40 -10.66 -1.51
C THR A 9 -2.05 -9.48 -0.59
N ILE A 10 -1.29 -8.50 -1.09
CA ILE A 10 -1.01 -7.25 -0.36
C ILE A 10 -2.32 -6.48 -0.12
N CYS A 11 -3.14 -6.28 -1.14
CA CYS A 11 -4.43 -5.59 -1.00
C CYS A 11 -5.39 -6.29 -0.02
N ASP A 12 -5.39 -7.63 0.02
CA ASP A 12 -6.26 -8.43 0.89
C ASP A 12 -5.91 -8.26 2.39
N HIS A 13 -4.64 -8.03 2.72
CA HIS A 13 -4.15 -8.14 4.09
C HIS A 13 -3.60 -6.86 4.70
N SER A 14 -3.18 -5.87 3.90
CA SER A 14 -2.51 -4.67 4.41
C SER A 14 -3.41 -3.77 5.27
N PHE A 15 -4.73 -3.79 5.06
CA PHE A 15 -5.64 -2.80 5.65
C PHE A 15 -6.54 -3.35 6.77
N GLN A 16 -6.37 -4.61 7.16
CA GLN A 16 -7.27 -5.30 8.10
C GLN A 16 -7.48 -4.57 9.44
N PHE A 17 -6.51 -3.76 9.89
CA PHE A 17 -6.57 -3.02 11.16
C PHE A 17 -6.74 -1.49 10.98
N TYR A 18 -6.95 -1.03 9.75
CA TYR A 18 -7.13 0.38 9.47
C TYR A 18 -8.50 0.86 9.98
N GLY A 19 -8.50 2.04 10.60
CA GLY A 19 -9.70 2.70 11.08
C GLY A 19 -9.54 4.21 11.15
N LEU A 20 -10.64 4.91 11.41
CA LEU A 20 -10.60 6.35 11.63
C LEU A 20 -10.01 6.64 13.01
N ARG A 21 -8.93 7.40 13.03
CA ARG A 21 -8.15 7.71 14.23
C ARG A 21 -7.91 9.21 14.35
N GLU A 22 -7.78 9.67 15.58
CA GLU A 22 -7.42 11.06 15.89
C GLU A 22 -6.07 11.11 16.59
N LEU A 23 -5.20 12.02 16.14
CA LEU A 23 -3.90 12.31 16.72
C LEU A 23 -3.67 13.82 16.65
N ASN A 24 -3.38 14.46 17.79
CA ASN A 24 -3.16 15.91 17.89
C ASN A 24 -4.28 16.75 17.25
N GLY A 25 -5.54 16.35 17.46
CA GLY A 25 -6.73 17.04 16.92
C GLY A 25 -6.93 16.87 15.41
N LYS A 26 -6.14 16.03 14.74
CA LYS A 26 -6.27 15.72 13.31
C LYS A 26 -6.73 14.28 13.11
N ARG A 27 -7.60 14.07 12.13
CA ARG A 27 -8.17 12.76 11.81
C ARG A 27 -7.49 12.11 10.62
N TYR A 28 -7.25 10.81 10.73
CA TYR A 28 -6.54 10.00 9.74
C TYR A 28 -7.18 8.63 9.63
N ILE A 29 -7.08 8.00 8.46
CA ILE A 29 -7.37 6.59 8.31
C ILE A 29 -6.04 5.85 8.37
N SER A 30 -5.81 5.11 9.46
CA SER A 30 -4.55 4.40 9.65
C SER A 30 -4.73 3.19 10.57
N ASP A 31 -3.72 2.31 10.55
CA ASP A 31 -3.52 1.37 11.66
C ASP A 31 -3.11 2.14 12.93
N LYS A 32 -2.91 1.43 14.04
CA LYS A 32 -2.55 1.94 15.36
C LYS A 32 -1.21 2.69 15.33
N VAL A 33 -1.31 4.02 15.41
CA VAL A 33 -0.17 4.91 15.64
C VAL A 33 -0.06 5.23 17.15
N PRO A 34 1.15 5.24 17.75
CA PRO A 34 1.31 5.65 19.15
C PRO A 34 0.69 7.03 19.43
N GLY A 35 -0.09 7.12 20.51
CA GLY A 35 -0.81 8.36 20.88
C GLY A 35 -2.10 8.62 20.11
N SER A 36 -2.44 7.81 19.10
CA SER A 36 -3.73 7.93 18.39
C SER A 36 -4.86 7.24 19.16
N ILE A 37 -6.05 7.82 19.09
CA ILE A 37 -7.30 7.24 19.61
C ILE A 37 -8.22 6.83 18.45
N ILE A 38 -8.98 5.75 18.62
CA ILE A 38 -10.02 5.36 17.65
C ILE A 38 -11.19 6.34 17.78
N VAL A 39 -11.65 6.88 16.65
CA VAL A 39 -12.82 7.74 16.60
C VAL A 39 -14.02 6.86 16.26
N SER A 40 -14.94 6.70 17.22
CA SER A 40 -16.14 5.90 17.04
C SER A 40 -17.12 6.58 16.07
N THR A 41 -17.33 6.02 14.87
CA THR A 41 -18.31 6.49 13.88
C THR A 41 -19.22 5.38 13.36
N SER A 42 -20.34 5.74 12.73
CA SER A 42 -21.23 4.78 12.05
C SER A 42 -20.58 4.05 10.87
N ALA A 43 -19.43 4.53 10.38
CA ALA A 43 -18.64 3.90 9.31
C ALA A 43 -17.48 3.04 9.85
N ASP A 44 -17.38 2.86 11.16
CA ASP A 44 -16.30 2.09 11.78
C ASP A 44 -16.36 0.62 11.40
N GLY A 45 -15.18 0.01 11.29
CA GLY A 45 -15.01 -1.38 10.84
C GLY A 45 -15.11 -1.56 9.32
N LEU A 46 -15.56 -0.56 8.56
CA LEU A 46 -15.64 -0.65 7.09
C LEU A 46 -14.36 -0.20 6.38
N TRP A 47 -13.45 0.50 7.06
CA TRP A 47 -12.25 1.06 6.46
C TRP A 47 -11.31 0.00 5.88
N GLY A 48 -11.08 -1.11 6.59
CA GLY A 48 -10.21 -2.17 6.09
C GLY A 48 -10.70 -2.74 4.76
N LYS A 49 -12.00 -3.07 4.67
CA LYS A 49 -12.60 -3.56 3.43
C LYS A 49 -12.56 -2.50 2.32
N ARG A 50 -12.98 -1.26 2.61
CA ARG A 50 -12.98 -0.18 1.61
C ARG A 50 -11.61 0.09 1.02
N LEU A 51 -10.56 0.06 1.85
CA LEU A 51 -9.18 0.26 1.38
C LEU A 51 -8.66 -0.95 0.60
N SER A 52 -9.03 -2.16 1.00
CA SER A 52 -8.74 -3.38 0.23
C SER A 52 -9.39 -3.33 -1.16
N ASP A 53 -10.69 -3.03 -1.23
CA ASP A 53 -11.43 -2.86 -2.48
C ASP A 53 -10.81 -1.77 -3.37
N LEU A 54 -10.42 -0.63 -2.77
CA LEU A 54 -9.76 0.47 -3.49
C LEU A 54 -8.38 0.07 -4.03
N CYS A 55 -7.61 -0.70 -3.25
CA CYS A 55 -6.31 -1.22 -3.67
C CYS A 55 -6.46 -2.16 -4.88
N HIS A 56 -7.45 -3.05 -4.85
CA HIS A 56 -7.75 -3.92 -5.99
C HIS A 56 -8.15 -3.12 -7.23
N TYR A 57 -9.02 -2.12 -7.07
CA TYR A 57 -9.38 -1.23 -8.16
C TYR A 57 -8.15 -0.55 -8.77
N TYR A 58 -7.18 -0.11 -7.97
CA TYR A 58 -5.95 0.49 -8.50
C TYR A 58 -5.09 -0.51 -9.27
N LEU A 59 -5.04 -1.76 -8.82
CA LEU A 59 -4.34 -2.83 -9.54
C LEU A 59 -5.01 -3.13 -10.87
N ASP A 60 -6.35 -3.16 -10.92
CA ASP A 60 -7.12 -3.37 -12.14
C ASP A 60 -6.90 -2.25 -13.17
N GLU A 61 -6.88 -0.99 -12.71
CA GLU A 61 -6.71 0.18 -13.59
C GLU A 61 -5.27 0.35 -14.11
N ILE A 62 -4.26 0.10 -13.27
CA ILE A 62 -2.84 0.28 -13.65
C ILE A 62 -2.27 -0.97 -14.34
N GLY A 63 -2.76 -2.15 -13.95
CA GLY A 63 -2.19 -3.44 -14.28
C GLY A 63 -1.03 -3.82 -13.35
N GLU A 64 -1.12 -5.01 -12.73
CA GLU A 64 -0.17 -5.50 -11.72
C GLU A 64 1.25 -5.62 -12.26
N VAL A 65 1.41 -6.16 -13.46
CA VAL A 65 2.73 -6.37 -14.08
C VAL A 65 3.42 -5.03 -14.35
N SER A 66 2.67 -4.07 -14.90
CA SER A 66 3.17 -2.72 -15.18
C SER A 66 3.57 -2.00 -13.90
N LEU A 67 2.71 -2.07 -12.88
CA LEU A 67 2.98 -1.46 -11.58
C LEU A 67 4.25 -2.07 -10.93
N TYR A 68 4.39 -3.39 -10.97
CA TYR A 68 5.54 -4.08 -10.40
C TYR A 68 6.84 -3.73 -11.13
N GLN A 69 6.83 -3.64 -12.46
CA GLN A 69 8.00 -3.21 -13.24
C GLN A 69 8.44 -1.79 -12.88
N GLN A 70 7.48 -0.86 -12.77
CA GLN A 70 7.78 0.52 -12.37
C GLN A 70 8.28 0.59 -10.92
N TRP A 71 7.73 -0.24 -10.02
CA TRP A 71 8.24 -0.37 -8.66
C TRP A 71 9.70 -0.84 -8.65
N GLN A 72 10.03 -1.88 -9.41
CA GLN A 72 11.41 -2.38 -9.51
C GLN A 72 12.37 -1.32 -10.06
N GLN A 73 11.96 -0.55 -11.07
CA GLN A 73 12.74 0.56 -11.60
C GLN A 73 13.02 1.63 -10.55
N TRP A 74 12.00 2.03 -9.79
CA TRP A 74 12.16 2.98 -8.67
C TRP A 74 13.07 2.45 -7.57
N CYS A 75 12.98 1.16 -7.23
CA CYS A 75 13.90 0.55 -6.26
C CYS A 75 15.37 0.55 -6.73
N ASN A 76 15.60 0.46 -8.03
CA ASN A 76 16.94 0.42 -8.61
C ASN A 76 17.56 1.81 -8.80
N ASP A 77 16.76 2.81 -9.19
CA ASP A 77 17.23 4.18 -9.46
C ASP A 77 16.14 5.19 -9.05
N ASN A 78 16.10 5.51 -7.76
CA ASN A 78 15.06 6.36 -7.17
C ASN A 78 15.17 7.84 -7.53
N ASP A 79 16.26 8.27 -8.16
CA ASP A 79 16.45 9.64 -8.63
C ASP A 79 15.90 9.83 -10.05
N LYS A 80 15.87 8.75 -10.86
CA LYS A 80 15.34 8.80 -12.24
C LYS A 80 13.89 8.39 -12.36
N PHE A 81 13.42 7.47 -11.52
CA PHE A 81 12.07 6.90 -11.65
C PHE A 81 11.11 7.45 -10.58
N PRO A 82 9.84 7.69 -10.95
CA PRO A 82 8.84 8.15 -10.00
C PRO A 82 8.56 7.07 -8.95
N ASP A 83 8.32 7.51 -7.70
CA ASP A 83 7.91 6.60 -6.64
C ASP A 83 6.48 6.06 -6.85
N LEU A 84 6.11 5.04 -6.07
CA LEU A 84 4.78 4.44 -6.11
C LEU A 84 3.66 5.44 -5.85
N THR A 85 3.87 6.45 -4.99
CA THR A 85 2.87 7.49 -4.73
C THR A 85 2.59 8.29 -6.00
N ASN A 86 3.63 8.61 -6.76
CA ASN A 86 3.51 9.30 -8.02
C ASN A 86 2.84 8.41 -9.08
N ILE A 87 3.27 7.15 -9.21
CA ILE A 87 2.69 6.20 -10.18
C ILE A 87 1.19 6.01 -9.93
N ILE A 88 0.82 5.67 -8.69
CA ILE A 88 -0.54 5.27 -8.33
C ILE A 88 -1.48 6.49 -8.22
N CYS A 89 -1.02 7.59 -7.64
CA CYS A 89 -1.93 8.61 -7.12
C CYS A 89 -1.70 10.05 -7.63
N ARG A 90 -0.57 10.34 -8.29
CA ARG A 90 -0.24 11.70 -8.77
C ARG A 90 0.09 11.82 -10.25
N SER A 91 0.31 10.72 -10.97
CA SER A 91 0.76 10.75 -12.36
C SER A 91 -0.25 11.47 -13.26
N VAL A 92 0.24 12.17 -14.29
CA VAL A 92 -0.60 12.95 -15.23
C VAL A 92 -1.53 12.04 -16.04
N HIS A 93 -1.08 10.80 -16.28
CA HIS A 93 -1.83 9.70 -16.88
C HIS A 93 -2.60 8.86 -15.84
N GLY A 94 -2.51 9.20 -14.56
CA GLY A 94 -3.13 8.46 -13.47
C GLY A 94 -4.64 8.51 -13.59
N ILE A 95 -5.24 7.33 -13.62
CA ILE A 95 -6.69 7.11 -13.71
C ILE A 95 -7.43 7.69 -12.49
N LEU A 96 -6.70 7.92 -11.39
CA LEU A 96 -7.26 8.07 -10.05
C LEU A 96 -7.14 9.50 -9.52
N ARG A 97 -6.00 10.17 -9.74
CA ARG A 97 -5.72 11.57 -9.37
C ARG A 97 -5.99 11.94 -7.89
N ASP A 98 -6.16 10.95 -7.02
CA ASP A 98 -6.65 11.13 -5.65
C ASP A 98 -5.68 11.92 -4.75
N CYS A 99 -4.40 12.00 -5.11
CA CYS A 99 -3.37 12.69 -4.32
C CYS A 99 -2.88 13.98 -4.96
N ARG A 100 -3.53 14.48 -6.02
CA ARG A 100 -3.05 15.68 -6.76
C ARG A 100 -2.98 16.94 -5.88
N SER A 101 -3.88 17.06 -4.91
CA SER A 101 -3.92 18.16 -3.94
C SER A 101 -3.05 17.94 -2.70
N MET A 102 -2.50 16.73 -2.51
CA MET A 102 -1.59 16.45 -1.41
C MET A 102 -0.23 17.08 -1.70
N LYS A 103 0.22 17.98 -0.83
CA LYS A 103 1.61 18.49 -0.85
C LYS A 103 2.58 17.30 -0.90
N ASN A 104 3.67 17.43 -1.65
CA ASN A 104 4.77 16.47 -1.56
C ASN A 104 5.15 16.34 -0.09
N MET A 105 4.80 15.21 0.53
CA MET A 105 5.32 14.89 1.84
C MET A 105 6.82 14.76 1.66
N GLU A 106 7.61 15.35 2.55
CA GLU A 106 9.06 15.12 2.58
C GLU A 106 9.31 13.61 2.47
N LYS A 107 10.37 13.21 1.75
CA LYS A 107 10.73 11.80 1.48
C LYS A 107 10.38 10.99 2.73
N TYR A 108 9.43 10.05 2.60
CA TYR A 108 9.07 9.15 3.70
C TYR A 108 10.37 8.69 4.34
N GLU A 109 10.55 8.96 5.64
CA GLU A 109 11.70 8.46 6.37
C GLU A 109 11.81 6.96 6.08
N SER A 110 13.00 6.52 5.70
CA SER A 110 13.24 5.13 5.30
C SER A 110 12.65 4.18 6.35
N PRO A 111 11.95 3.10 5.97
CA PRO A 111 11.24 2.22 6.90
C PRO A 111 12.17 1.48 7.88
N PHE A 112 13.48 1.73 7.84
CA PHE A 112 14.46 1.22 8.81
C PHE A 112 14.33 1.82 10.22
N LYS A 113 13.45 2.81 10.47
CA LYS A 113 12.92 2.99 11.84
C LYS A 113 11.98 1.81 12.09
N ILE A 114 12.54 0.77 12.70
CA ILE A 114 11.88 -0.47 13.12
C ILE A 114 10.68 -0.12 14.02
N TYR A 115 9.54 0.18 13.41
CA TYR A 115 8.27 -0.18 13.99
C TYR A 115 8.07 -1.62 13.57
N ASN A 116 7.95 -2.52 14.54
CA ASN A 116 7.76 -3.95 14.36
C ASN A 116 6.51 -4.24 13.50
N ALA A 117 6.57 -3.98 12.20
CA ALA A 117 5.69 -4.59 11.23
C ALA A 117 6.17 -6.04 11.15
N LYS A 118 5.47 -6.93 11.84
CA LYS A 118 5.64 -8.38 11.69
C LYS A 118 5.21 -8.76 10.27
N VAL A 119 6.00 -8.39 9.26
CA VAL A 119 5.92 -8.95 7.92
C VAL A 119 6.70 -10.25 7.98
N LYS A 120 6.03 -11.33 8.41
CA LYS A 120 6.48 -12.69 8.10
C LYS A 120 5.84 -13.09 6.77
N ILE A 121 6.42 -12.65 5.67
CA ILE A 121 6.24 -13.31 4.38
C ILE A 121 7.40 -14.28 4.26
N THR A 122 7.21 -15.50 4.75
CA THR A 122 8.03 -16.65 4.33
C THR A 122 7.38 -17.24 3.10
N ALA A 123 7.72 -16.71 1.92
CA ALA A 123 7.56 -17.43 0.67
C ALA A 123 8.81 -18.30 0.49
N ALA A 124 8.74 -19.55 0.96
CA ALA A 124 9.71 -20.56 0.59
C ALA A 124 9.31 -21.07 -0.81
N TYR A 125 10.01 -20.58 -1.84
CA TYR A 125 10.01 -21.24 -3.14
C TYR A 125 10.93 -22.44 -3.02
N ASP A 126 10.37 -23.62 -2.76
CA ASP A 126 11.10 -24.87 -2.95
C ASP A 126 10.19 -25.95 -3.55
N LYS A 127 10.45 -26.22 -4.84
CA LYS A 127 10.27 -27.47 -5.57
C LYS A 127 8.86 -27.85 -6.04
N TYR A 128 8.53 -27.40 -7.25
CA TYR A 128 8.13 -28.36 -8.28
C TYR A 128 9.36 -29.19 -8.67
N GLY A 129 9.33 -30.51 -8.44
CA GLY A 129 10.42 -31.38 -8.85
C GLY A 129 10.35 -32.82 -8.35
N LYS A 130 9.26 -33.54 -8.63
CA LYS A 130 9.24 -34.90 -9.23
C LYS A 130 7.85 -35.53 -9.08
N ARG A 131 7.25 -35.83 -10.23
CA ARG A 131 6.32 -36.95 -10.39
C ARG A 131 7.14 -38.23 -10.27
N GLU A 132 6.74 -39.14 -9.39
CA GLU A 132 6.65 -40.59 -9.60
C GLU A 132 5.46 -41.11 -8.81
#